data_AF-A0A0B2RRB9-F1
#
_entry.id   AF-A0A0B2RRB9-F1
#
_cell.length_a   1.000
_cell.length_b   1.000
_cell.length_c   1.000
_cell.angle_alpha   90.00
_cell.angle_beta   90.00
_cell.angle_gamma   90.00
#
_symmetry.space_group_name_H-M   'P 1'
#
loop_
_entity.id
_entity.type
_entity.pdbx_description
1 polymer ?
#
loop_
_entity_poly.entity_id
_entity_poly.type
_entity_poly.pdbx_seq_one_letter_code
_entity_poly.pdbx_strand_id
1 'polypeptide(L)'
;MEQEYDVVVGDVTILANRSNFVDFTLPYTGSGVKMLVPAQHGRKQTMWIFVKPFSWDLWLSIVIISTFIGVSILIMERNVDALPHHEDSPNRTKLSPATILWFPISQAILPERQVVVKNCSRFVLMVWLLLAFVLMQSYTANLTSILTLEQLRPSFPGKGDYYVGYQTGSFVKDVLVKQFNFLPSKLRPYSNSAEYYNALKSGSQGGGVAAIFDEVPYLKVFLQEYGSKSSYILAGQTFRDDGFGFAFPLNSNLTAYFSRAILKVTESDLMKEIEEKYFGKNDDIGGEDPSAEISSATPSLNFHCFSGLFFITGISTLLALLVSETVIWQKPILIAKAYGQRYLFTAPPSTKTSVPPTHDSTHGIDVV
;
A
#
# COMPACT_ATOMS: atom_id res chain seq x y z
N MET A 1 35.84 11.07 48.87
CA MET A 1 35.54 9.69 48.46
C MET A 1 36.83 8.92 48.62
N GLU A 2 36.84 7.90 49.47
CA GLU A 2 37.98 6.99 49.57
C GLU A 2 38.12 6.27 48.23
N GLN A 3 39.33 6.24 47.69
CA GLN A 3 39.63 5.65 46.40
C GLN A 3 39.81 4.14 46.61
N GLU A 4 38.70 3.40 46.52
CA GLU A 4 38.68 1.95 46.75
C GLU A 4 39.03 1.15 45.48
N TYR A 5 38.96 1.78 44.31
CA TYR A 5 39.18 1.13 43.01
C TYR A 5 40.07 1.97 42.08
N ASP A 6 40.95 1.29 41.35
CA ASP A 6 41.92 1.92 40.43
C ASP A 6 41.38 2.09 39.00
N VAL A 7 40.41 1.26 38.59
CA VAL A 7 39.78 1.32 37.27
C VAL A 7 38.41 0.63 37.33
N VAL A 8 37.46 1.15 36.56
CA VAL A 8 36.17 0.50 36.30
C VAL A 8 36.09 0.15 34.82
N VAL A 9 35.99 -1.16 34.55
CA VAL A 9 35.85 -1.73 33.21
C VAL A 9 34.46 -2.33 33.09
N GLY A 10 33.65 -1.78 32.18
CA GLY A 10 32.27 -2.21 31.96
C GLY A 10 31.53 -1.29 30.99
N ASP A 11 30.22 -1.52 30.90
CA ASP A 11 29.22 -0.75 30.15
C ASP A 11 28.94 0.63 30.80
N VAL A 12 30.00 1.41 31.02
CA VAL A 12 29.89 2.73 31.64
C VAL A 12 29.68 3.78 30.58
N THR A 13 28.46 4.30 30.46
CA THR A 13 28.15 5.42 29.57
C THR A 13 28.89 6.67 30.00
N ILE A 14 29.59 7.29 29.04
CA ILE A 14 30.28 8.56 29.22
C ILE A 14 29.22 9.68 29.33
N LEU A 15 29.13 10.31 30.49
CA LEU A 15 28.17 11.38 30.77
C LEU A 15 28.88 12.59 31.39
N ALA A 16 28.47 13.80 30.99
CA ALA A 16 29.05 15.05 31.51
C ALA A 16 28.93 15.21 33.04
N ASN A 17 27.86 14.68 33.66
CA ASN A 17 27.75 14.70 35.12
C ASN A 17 28.74 13.74 35.79
N ARG A 18 29.04 12.60 35.15
CA ARG A 18 29.99 11.61 35.65
C ARG A 18 31.45 12.04 35.44
N SER A 19 31.74 12.76 34.36
CA SER A 19 33.11 13.23 34.04
C SER A 19 33.66 14.24 35.07
N ASN A 20 32.82 14.80 35.93
CA ASN A 20 33.28 15.65 37.04
C ASN A 20 33.95 14.84 38.17
N PHE A 21 33.77 13.52 38.18
CA PHE A 21 34.24 12.64 39.26
C PHE A 21 35.28 11.61 38.80
N VAL A 22 35.33 11.32 37.50
CA VAL A 22 36.22 10.31 36.89
C VAL A 22 36.66 10.75 35.51
N ASP A 23 37.82 10.29 35.08
CA ASP A 23 38.30 10.44 33.70
C ASP A 23 37.91 9.23 32.87
N PHE A 24 37.26 9.48 31.73
CA PHE A 24 36.87 8.43 30.80
C PHE A 24 37.91 8.24 29.69
N THR A 25 38.07 7.00 29.23
CA THR A 25 38.76 6.73 27.98
C THR A 25 37.97 7.21 26.77
N LEU A 26 38.61 7.19 25.60
CA LEU A 26 37.85 7.18 24.34
C LEU A 26 36.82 6.03 24.34
N PRO A 27 35.64 6.25 23.74
CA PRO A 27 34.60 5.23 23.71
C PRO A 27 35.06 4.01 22.91
N TYR A 28 34.84 2.81 23.44
CA TYR A 28 35.15 1.56 22.74
C TYR A 28 33.97 1.04 21.90
N THR A 29 32.76 1.52 22.14
CA THR A 29 31.58 1.24 21.33
C THR A 29 30.57 2.38 21.45
N GLY A 30 29.77 2.58 20.41
CA GLY A 30 28.66 3.54 20.41
C GLY A 30 27.49 2.99 21.25
N SER A 31 27.02 3.78 22.20
CA SER A 31 25.97 3.42 23.16
C SER A 31 24.66 4.19 22.94
N GLY A 32 24.53 4.88 21.80
CA GLY A 32 23.40 5.77 21.58
C GLY A 32 22.03 5.13 21.84
N VAL A 33 21.06 5.94 22.22
CA VAL A 33 19.75 5.44 22.66
C VAL A 33 18.85 5.23 21.44
N LYS A 34 18.30 4.04 21.28
CA LYS A 34 17.29 3.74 20.26
C LYS A 34 16.00 3.25 20.91
N MET A 35 14.95 3.22 20.09
CA MET A 35 13.66 2.67 20.48
C MET A 35 13.54 1.25 19.93
N LEU A 36 13.08 0.33 20.76
CA LEU A 36 12.69 -1.04 20.40
C LEU A 36 11.16 -1.12 20.38
N VAL A 37 10.62 -1.60 19.27
CA VAL A 37 9.17 -1.78 19.08
C VAL A 37 8.88 -3.16 18.50
N PRO A 38 7.70 -3.76 18.81
CA PRO A 38 7.22 -4.89 18.04
C PRO A 38 7.03 -4.44 16.59
N ALA A 39 7.70 -5.11 15.67
CA ALA A 39 7.44 -4.96 14.26
C ALA A 39 5.98 -5.37 14.04
N GLN A 40 5.14 -4.42 13.63
CA GLN A 40 3.81 -4.75 13.16
C GLN A 40 3.96 -5.52 11.84
N HIS A 41 4.05 -6.85 11.92
CA HIS A 41 3.73 -7.70 10.78
C HIS A 41 2.25 -7.48 10.43
N GLY A 42 2.02 -6.59 9.48
CA GLY A 42 0.71 -6.35 8.93
C GLY A 42 -0.08 -5.28 9.67
N ARG A 43 0.30 -4.01 9.49
CA ARG A 43 -0.76 -3.01 9.29
C ARG A 43 -1.50 -3.43 8.02
N LYS A 44 -2.55 -4.24 8.20
CA LYS A 44 -3.33 -4.96 7.18
C LYS A 44 -3.07 -4.41 5.79
N GLN A 45 -2.15 -5.05 5.05
CA GLN A 45 -2.05 -4.85 3.61
C GLN A 45 -3.43 -5.13 3.06
N THR A 46 -4.17 -4.05 2.86
CA THR A 46 -5.60 -4.13 2.69
C THR A 46 -5.78 -4.65 1.28
N MET A 47 -6.65 -5.64 1.10
CA MET A 47 -7.03 -6.19 -0.20
C MET A 47 -7.40 -5.12 -1.25
N TRP A 48 -7.71 -3.92 -0.78
CA TRP A 48 -8.11 -2.73 -1.53
C TRP A 48 -7.03 -1.62 -1.54
N ILE A 49 -5.74 -1.99 -1.47
CA ILE A 49 -4.65 -1.00 -1.43
C ILE A 49 -4.65 -0.08 -2.65
N PHE A 50 -5.16 -0.54 -3.79
CA PHE A 50 -5.30 0.24 -5.01
C PHE A 50 -6.36 1.36 -4.93
N VAL A 51 -7.29 1.32 -3.97
CA VAL A 51 -8.29 2.40 -3.78
C VAL A 51 -7.77 3.50 -2.86
N LYS A 52 -6.87 3.15 -1.92
CA LYS A 52 -6.31 4.05 -0.90
C LYS A 52 -5.57 5.30 -1.40
N PRO A 53 -4.93 5.34 -2.59
CA PRO A 53 -4.21 6.53 -3.04
C PRO A 53 -5.09 7.77 -3.18
N PHE A 54 -6.41 7.59 -3.36
CA PHE A 54 -7.36 8.69 -3.43
C PHE A 54 -8.44 8.54 -2.36
N SER A 55 -8.84 9.67 -1.77
CA SER A 55 -9.98 9.70 -0.86
C SER A 55 -11.27 9.40 -1.62
N TRP A 56 -12.28 8.90 -0.91
CA TRP A 56 -13.59 8.64 -1.51
C TRP A 56 -14.22 9.90 -2.11
N ASP A 57 -13.99 11.06 -1.48
CA ASP A 57 -14.43 12.37 -1.97
C ASP A 57 -13.81 12.71 -3.34
N LEU A 58 -12.53 12.39 -3.53
CA LEU A 58 -11.84 12.63 -4.80
C LEU A 58 -12.32 11.66 -5.88
N TRP A 59 -12.52 10.39 -5.55
CA TRP A 59 -13.12 9.40 -6.45
C TRP A 59 -14.49 9.85 -6.96
N LEU A 60 -15.36 10.31 -6.06
CA LEU A 60 -16.68 10.83 -6.42
C LEU A 60 -16.58 12.07 -7.32
N SER A 61 -15.66 12.98 -7.00
CA SER A 61 -15.42 14.20 -7.79
C SER A 61 -14.98 13.89 -9.22
N ILE A 62 -14.10 12.90 -9.42
CA ILE A 62 -13.66 12.45 -10.75
C ILE A 62 -14.86 11.94 -11.57
N VAL A 63 -15.73 11.13 -10.98
CA VAL A 63 -16.92 10.59 -11.65
C VAL A 63 -17.88 11.71 -12.04
N ILE A 64 -18.12 12.68 -11.15
CA ILE A 64 -19.01 13.82 -11.41
C ILE A 64 -18.46 14.69 -12.55
N ILE A 65 -17.18 15.06 -12.48
CA ILE A 65 -16.54 15.90 -13.50
C ILE A 65 -16.47 15.17 -14.85
N SER A 66 -16.14 13.87 -14.85
CA SER A 66 -16.11 13.05 -16.06
C SER A 66 -17.49 12.98 -16.71
N THR A 67 -18.54 12.77 -15.92
CA THR A 67 -19.94 12.76 -16.38
C THR A 67 -20.33 14.12 -16.97
N PHE A 68 -20.00 15.22 -16.28
CA PHE A 68 -20.27 16.58 -16.75
C PHE A 68 -19.59 16.88 -18.09
N ILE A 69 -18.33 16.45 -18.26
CA ILE A 69 -17.59 16.62 -19.51
C ILE A 69 -18.17 15.73 -20.61
N GLY A 70 -18.54 14.49 -20.31
CA GLY A 70 -19.23 13.59 -21.25
C GLY A 70 -20.56 14.15 -21.74
N VAL A 71 -21.36 14.71 -20.84
CA VAL A 71 -22.62 15.41 -21.19
C VAL A 71 -22.35 16.69 -21.99
N SER A 72 -21.31 17.44 -21.65
CA SER A 72 -20.93 18.65 -22.39
C SER A 72 -20.53 18.32 -23.83
N ILE A 73 -19.71 17.29 -24.03
CA ILE A 73 -19.34 16.77 -25.36
C ILE A 73 -20.58 16.27 -26.09
N LEU A 74 -21.47 15.52 -25.43
CA LEU A 74 -22.74 15.04 -25.99
C LEU A 74 -23.60 16.20 -26.52
N ILE A 75 -23.77 17.28 -25.75
CA ILE A 75 -24.55 18.45 -26.17
C ILE A 75 -23.88 19.15 -27.36
N MET A 76 -22.55 19.31 -27.31
CA MET A 76 -21.79 19.96 -28.38
C MET A 76 -21.84 19.17 -29.69
N GLU A 77 -21.86 17.84 -29.64
CA GLU A 77 -21.95 16.97 -30.82
C GLU A 77 -23.38 16.78 -31.31
N ARG A 78 -24.37 16.65 -30.41
CA ARG A 78 -25.80 16.54 -30.76
C ARG A 78 -26.32 17.71 -31.59
N ASN A 79 -25.78 18.91 -31.38
CA ASN A 79 -26.13 20.09 -32.18
C ASN A 79 -25.68 20.01 -33.66
N VAL A 80 -24.89 19.01 -34.06
CA VAL A 80 -24.50 18.78 -35.48
C VAL A 80 -25.37 17.73 -36.15
N ASP A 81 -25.80 16.71 -35.40
CA ASP A 81 -26.65 15.64 -35.93
C ASP A 81 -28.07 16.12 -36.28
N ALA A 82 -28.42 17.36 -35.90
CA ALA A 82 -29.67 18.02 -36.26
C ALA A 82 -29.63 18.73 -37.64
N LEU A 83 -28.51 18.70 -38.38
CA LEU A 83 -28.42 19.30 -39.71
C LEU A 83 -28.44 18.20 -40.78
N PRO A 84 -29.58 17.99 -41.48
CA PRO A 84 -29.71 16.92 -42.44
C PRO A 84 -29.15 17.40 -43.78
N HIS A 85 -27.85 17.24 -44.04
CA HIS A 85 -27.28 17.17 -45.39
C HIS A 85 -25.79 16.80 -45.34
N HIS A 86 -25.49 15.52 -45.11
CA HIS A 86 -24.49 14.81 -45.91
C HIS A 86 -24.63 13.31 -45.60
N GLU A 87 -25.39 12.61 -46.43
CA GLU A 87 -25.24 11.17 -46.55
C GLU A 87 -23.88 10.91 -47.22
N ASP A 88 -23.15 9.93 -46.68
CA ASP A 88 -21.94 9.26 -47.18
C ASP A 88 -20.77 9.25 -46.18
N SER A 89 -20.94 8.50 -45.08
CA SER A 89 -19.82 7.91 -44.34
C SER A 89 -20.25 6.57 -43.74
N PRO A 90 -19.56 5.46 -44.03
CA PRO A 90 -20.00 4.12 -43.67
C PRO A 90 -19.79 3.78 -42.17
N ASN A 91 -19.30 4.72 -41.36
CA ASN A 91 -18.92 4.47 -39.97
C ASN A 91 -19.68 5.28 -38.92
N ARG A 92 -20.83 5.87 -39.26
CA ARG A 92 -21.72 6.48 -38.26
C ARG A 92 -22.59 5.39 -37.63
N THR A 93 -21.96 4.49 -36.86
CA THR A 93 -22.68 3.67 -35.88
C THR A 93 -23.53 4.63 -35.05
N LYS A 94 -24.83 4.35 -34.91
CA LYS A 94 -25.69 5.10 -33.98
C LYS A 94 -25.08 4.98 -32.59
N LEU A 95 -24.25 5.94 -32.18
CA LEU A 95 -23.66 5.97 -30.85
C LEU A 95 -24.83 6.12 -29.87
N SER A 96 -25.08 5.06 -29.11
CA SER A 96 -26.04 5.15 -28.02
C SER A 96 -25.56 6.24 -27.05
N PRO A 97 -26.46 7.01 -26.41
CA PRO A 97 -26.06 8.02 -25.42
C PRO A 97 -25.21 7.42 -24.28
N ALA A 98 -25.36 6.13 -24.00
CA ALA A 98 -24.52 5.38 -23.06
C ALA A 98 -23.05 5.26 -23.52
N THR A 99 -22.80 5.11 -24.82
CA THR A 99 -21.46 5.03 -25.40
C THR A 99 -20.72 6.37 -25.29
N ILE A 100 -21.44 7.48 -25.40
CA ILE A 100 -20.88 8.84 -25.29
C ILE A 100 -20.62 9.20 -23.82
N LEU A 101 -21.43 8.72 -22.87
CA LEU A 101 -21.20 8.91 -21.44
C LEU A 101 -19.94 8.19 -20.94
N TRP A 102 -19.63 7.02 -21.52
CA TRP A 102 -18.42 6.24 -21.21
C TRP A 102 -17.16 6.77 -21.94
N PHE A 103 -17.35 7.65 -22.92
CA PHE A 103 -16.28 8.13 -23.80
C PHE A 103 -15.13 8.85 -23.05
N PRO A 104 -15.39 9.83 -22.14
CA PRO A 104 -14.30 10.51 -21.44
C PRO A 104 -13.48 9.59 -20.52
N ILE A 105 -14.12 8.53 -20.00
CA ILE A 105 -13.49 7.52 -19.14
C ILE A 105 -12.56 6.64 -19.97
N SER A 106 -13.03 6.17 -21.14
CA SER A 106 -12.22 5.35 -22.06
C SER A 106 -10.97 6.09 -22.55
N GLN A 107 -11.12 7.36 -22.93
CA GLN A 107 -10.04 8.21 -23.43
C GLN A 107 -8.98 8.57 -22.38
N ALA A 108 -9.35 8.58 -21.10
CA ALA A 108 -8.41 8.79 -20.00
C ALA A 108 -7.47 7.59 -19.76
N ILE A 109 -7.92 6.37 -20.09
CA ILE A 109 -7.19 5.11 -19.84
C ILE A 109 -6.40 4.67 -21.08
N LEU A 110 -7.02 4.80 -22.25
CA LEU A 110 -6.43 4.46 -23.55
C LEU A 110 -6.65 5.66 -24.48
N PRO A 111 -5.61 6.46 -24.78
CA PRO A 111 -5.71 7.55 -25.74
C PRO A 111 -5.76 6.98 -27.17
N GLU A 112 -6.84 6.26 -27.50
CA GLU A 112 -7.12 5.82 -28.87
C GLU A 112 -7.84 6.90 -29.68
N ARG A 113 -7.58 6.86 -30.99
CA ARG A 113 -7.80 7.88 -32.02
C ARG A 113 -9.09 8.71 -31.87
N GLN A 114 -8.92 10.03 -31.92
CA GLN A 114 -9.95 11.07 -31.78
C GLN A 114 -11.11 10.90 -32.78
N VAL A 115 -12.32 10.66 -32.24
CA VAL A 115 -13.58 10.59 -33.03
C VAL A 115 -14.36 11.92 -33.00
N VAL A 116 -13.82 12.96 -32.33
CA VAL A 116 -14.50 14.24 -32.12
C VAL A 116 -14.33 15.17 -33.33
N VAL A 117 -15.46 15.61 -33.89
CA VAL A 117 -15.50 16.40 -35.12
C VAL A 117 -15.25 17.91 -34.88
N LYS A 118 -15.74 18.48 -33.77
CA LYS A 118 -15.65 19.93 -33.49
C LYS A 118 -14.36 20.36 -32.80
N ASN A 119 -13.77 21.48 -33.24
CA ASN A 119 -12.61 22.11 -32.59
C ASN A 119 -12.87 22.52 -31.12
N CYS A 120 -14.06 23.03 -30.79
CA CYS A 120 -14.41 23.37 -29.40
C CYS A 120 -14.50 22.12 -28.51
N SER A 121 -15.07 21.02 -29.01
CA SER A 121 -15.17 19.77 -28.26
C SER A 121 -13.79 19.12 -28.08
N ARG A 122 -12.92 19.22 -29.10
CA ARG A 122 -11.51 18.83 -29.00
C ARG A 122 -10.77 19.62 -27.91
N PHE A 123 -10.99 20.93 -27.81
CA PHE A 123 -10.38 21.74 -26.75
C PHE A 123 -10.81 21.28 -25.35
N VAL A 124 -12.11 21.08 -25.14
CA VAL A 124 -12.65 20.56 -23.86
C VAL A 124 -12.08 19.18 -23.54
N LEU A 125 -11.99 18.29 -24.54
CA LEU A 125 -11.38 16.96 -24.38
C LEU A 125 -9.89 17.06 -24.04
N MET A 126 -9.13 17.96 -24.66
CA MET A 126 -7.71 18.16 -24.36
C MET A 126 -7.48 18.63 -22.92
N VAL A 127 -8.32 19.55 -22.44
CA VAL A 127 -8.26 20.01 -21.03
C VAL A 127 -8.60 18.85 -20.08
N TRP A 128 -9.60 18.03 -20.39
CA TRP A 128 -9.91 16.81 -19.62
C TRP A 128 -8.75 15.82 -19.59
N LEU A 129 -8.14 15.54 -20.74
CA LEU A 129 -7.01 14.62 -20.85
C LEU A 129 -5.79 15.12 -20.05
N LEU A 130 -5.54 16.42 -20.04
CA LEU A 130 -4.51 17.02 -19.19
C LEU A 130 -4.81 16.79 -17.70
N LEU A 131 -6.05 17.02 -17.27
CA LEU A 131 -6.47 16.77 -15.89
C LEU A 131 -6.35 15.28 -15.52
N ALA A 132 -6.84 14.38 -16.38
CA ALA A 132 -6.75 12.94 -16.19
C ALA A 132 -5.30 12.46 -16.12
N PHE A 133 -4.41 13.02 -16.94
CA PHE A 133 -2.98 12.73 -16.89
C PHE A 133 -2.36 13.12 -15.54
N VAL A 134 -2.63 14.34 -15.04
CA VAL A 134 -2.14 14.79 -13.72
C VAL A 134 -2.68 13.90 -12.60
N LEU A 135 -3.94 13.48 -12.67
CA LEU A 135 -4.54 12.55 -11.72
C LEU A 135 -3.83 11.18 -11.77
N MET A 136 -3.56 10.62 -12.95
CA MET A 136 -2.83 9.34 -13.08
C MET A 136 -1.40 9.41 -12.53
N GLN A 137 -0.69 10.51 -12.76
CA GLN A 137 0.64 10.73 -12.18
C GLN A 137 0.58 10.83 -10.66
N SER A 138 -0.39 11.59 -10.13
CA SER A 138 -0.59 11.74 -8.69
C SER A 138 -0.99 10.43 -8.01
N TYR A 139 -1.82 9.61 -8.67
CA TYR A 139 -2.18 8.28 -8.23
C TYR A 139 -0.94 7.39 -8.08
N THR A 140 -0.10 7.35 -9.12
CA THR A 140 1.12 6.53 -9.13
C THR A 140 2.11 6.98 -8.07
N ALA A 141 2.31 8.30 -7.93
CA ALA A 141 3.18 8.88 -6.90
C ALA A 141 2.68 8.56 -5.48
N ASN A 142 1.38 8.71 -5.23
CA ASN A 142 0.84 8.45 -3.89
C ASN A 142 0.79 6.96 -3.56
N LEU A 143 0.48 6.09 -4.54
CA LEU A 143 0.58 4.64 -4.37
C LEU A 143 2.02 4.24 -4.02
N THR A 144 3.00 4.79 -4.74
CA THR A 144 4.44 4.55 -4.48
C THR A 144 4.81 5.03 -3.08
N SER A 145 4.38 6.23 -2.68
CA SER A 145 4.61 6.77 -1.35
C SER A 145 3.98 5.93 -0.24
N ILE A 146 2.78 5.38 -0.45
CA ILE A 146 2.13 4.47 0.51
C ILE A 146 2.98 3.20 0.65
N LEU A 147 3.43 2.62 -0.46
CA LEU A 147 4.25 1.42 -0.45
C LEU A 147 5.63 1.64 0.20
N THR A 148 6.22 2.83 0.06
CA THR A 148 7.52 3.16 0.67
C THR A 148 7.42 3.62 2.12
N LEU A 149 6.41 4.43 2.48
CA LEU A 149 6.22 4.94 3.84
C LEU A 149 5.69 3.89 4.81
N GLU A 150 4.92 2.89 4.35
CA GLU A 150 4.53 1.76 5.22
C GLU A 150 5.71 0.89 5.64
N GLN A 151 6.83 0.97 4.93
CA GLN A 151 8.04 0.20 5.22
C GLN A 151 9.01 0.93 6.14
N LEU A 152 8.92 2.27 6.23
CA LEU A 152 9.90 3.12 6.92
C LEU A 152 9.42 3.64 8.28
N ARG A 153 8.19 3.34 8.70
CA ARG A 153 7.64 3.90 9.94
C ARG A 153 7.68 2.87 11.07
N PRO A 154 8.52 3.07 12.08
CA PRO A 154 8.21 2.58 13.41
C PRO A 154 6.81 3.03 13.82
N SER A 155 6.03 2.13 14.39
CA SER A 155 4.68 2.43 14.88
C SER A 155 4.77 3.31 16.13
N PHE A 156 5.09 4.59 15.94
CA PHE A 156 4.99 5.59 16.98
C PHE A 156 4.33 6.87 16.45
N PRO A 157 3.05 7.08 16.80
CA PRO A 157 2.52 8.43 16.87
C PRO A 157 3.06 9.08 18.17
N GLY A 158 3.57 10.31 18.08
CA GLY A 158 4.02 11.06 19.26
C GLY A 158 2.94 11.19 20.36
N LYS A 159 3.34 11.69 21.55
CA LYS A 159 2.51 11.96 22.75
C LYS A 159 1.10 11.30 22.74
N GLY A 160 1.07 9.98 22.85
CA GLY A 160 -0.16 9.21 23.03
C GLY A 160 -0.34 8.71 24.45
N ASP A 161 -1.51 8.13 24.74
CA ASP A 161 -1.82 7.48 26.01
C ASP A 161 -1.25 6.06 26.09
N TYR A 162 0.08 5.95 26.01
CA TYR A 162 0.77 4.66 26.09
C TYR A 162 1.90 4.68 27.12
N TYR A 163 2.19 3.50 27.66
CA TYR A 163 3.32 3.27 28.56
C TYR A 163 4.58 2.95 27.76
N VAL A 164 5.71 3.48 28.23
CA VAL A 164 7.03 3.30 27.62
C VAL A 164 7.97 2.69 28.65
N GLY A 165 8.75 1.69 28.23
CA GLY A 165 9.74 1.02 29.07
C GLY A 165 11.13 1.64 28.94
N TYR A 166 11.94 1.53 29.99
CA TYR A 166 13.35 1.90 29.99
C TYR A 166 14.12 1.04 30.99
N GLN A 167 15.45 0.97 30.85
CA GLN A 167 16.29 0.20 31.76
C GLN A 167 16.37 0.81 33.17
N THR A 168 16.18 0.01 34.21
CA THR A 168 16.34 0.44 35.61
C THR A 168 17.74 1.00 35.85
N GLY A 169 17.84 2.19 36.46
CA GLY A 169 19.14 2.82 36.75
C GLY A 169 19.80 3.52 35.55
N SER A 170 19.18 3.48 34.36
CA SER A 170 19.69 4.16 33.18
C SER A 170 19.37 5.66 33.16
N PHE A 171 20.28 6.44 32.57
CA PHE A 171 20.10 7.86 32.30
C PHE A 171 18.98 8.14 31.28
N VAL A 172 18.54 7.11 30.55
CA VAL A 172 17.46 7.19 29.55
C VAL A 172 16.17 7.75 30.16
N LYS A 173 15.88 7.45 31.43
CA LYS A 173 14.71 8.03 32.13
C LYS A 173 14.73 9.55 32.13
N ASP A 174 15.87 10.14 32.50
CA ASP A 174 16.00 11.59 32.59
C ASP A 174 15.91 12.24 31.21
N VAL A 175 16.44 11.58 30.18
CA VAL A 175 16.31 11.99 28.78
C VAL A 175 14.84 11.97 28.35
N LEU A 176 14.11 10.88 28.61
CA LEU A 176 12.71 10.76 28.25
C LEU A 176 11.83 11.83 28.92
N VAL A 177 12.12 12.15 30.19
CA VAL A 177 11.37 13.18 30.92
C VAL A 177 11.76 14.59 30.46
N LYS A 178 13.05 14.93 30.46
CA LYS A 178 13.51 16.32 30.23
C LYS A 178 13.44 16.73 28.76
N GLN A 179 13.74 15.82 27.84
CA GLN A 179 13.88 16.16 26.43
C GLN A 179 12.66 15.75 25.60
N PHE A 180 12.15 14.54 25.84
CA PHE A 180 10.97 14.05 25.14
C PHE A 180 9.64 14.40 25.83
N ASN A 181 9.69 15.05 27.01
CA ASN A 181 8.52 15.48 27.76
C ASN A 181 7.52 14.34 28.04
N PHE A 182 8.02 13.13 28.30
CA PHE A 182 7.19 12.03 28.76
C PHE A 182 6.76 12.23 30.21
N LEU A 183 5.51 11.87 30.51
CA LEU A 183 5.01 11.87 31.87
C LEU A 183 5.69 10.75 32.67
N PRO A 184 6.31 11.04 33.84
CA PRO A 184 6.97 10.02 34.65
C PRO A 184 6.04 8.86 35.06
N SER A 185 4.73 9.12 35.19
CA SER A 185 3.72 8.10 35.50
C SER A 185 3.51 7.07 34.38
N LYS A 186 3.94 7.37 33.15
CA LYS A 186 3.83 6.50 31.98
C LYS A 186 5.13 5.76 31.65
N LEU A 187 6.18 6.00 32.43
CA LEU A 187 7.46 5.33 32.27
C LEU A 187 7.54 4.13 33.20
N ARG A 188 7.95 2.98 32.68
CA ARG A 188 8.08 1.74 33.45
C ARG A 188 9.54 1.26 33.43
N PRO A 189 10.16 1.08 34.61
CA PRO A 189 11.50 0.53 34.68
C PRO A 189 11.46 -0.99 34.46
N TYR A 190 12.48 -1.50 33.77
CA TYR A 190 12.70 -2.92 33.54
C TYR A 190 14.19 -3.23 33.65
N SER A 191 14.54 -4.41 34.16
CA SER A 191 15.94 -4.72 34.46
C SER A 191 16.54 -5.77 33.51
N ASN A 192 15.72 -6.61 32.89
CA ASN A 192 16.20 -7.79 32.16
C ASN A 192 15.58 -7.87 30.75
N SER A 193 16.29 -8.49 29.79
CA SER A 193 15.81 -8.73 28.42
C SER A 193 14.48 -9.51 28.38
N ALA A 194 14.30 -10.48 29.28
CA ALA A 194 13.06 -11.24 29.40
C ALA A 194 11.86 -10.37 29.85
N GLU A 195 12.09 -9.37 30.70
CA GLU A 195 11.06 -8.41 31.09
C GLU A 195 10.67 -7.53 29.91
N TYR A 196 11.65 -7.12 29.08
CA TYR A 196 11.40 -6.37 27.85
C TYR A 196 10.47 -7.17 26.93
N TYR A 197 10.77 -8.45 26.73
CA TYR A 197 9.96 -9.33 25.89
C TYR A 197 8.53 -9.44 26.41
N ASN A 198 8.33 -9.70 27.70
CA ASN A 198 7.01 -9.84 28.30
C ASN A 198 6.22 -8.52 28.28
N ALA A 199 6.88 -7.39 28.50
CA ALA A 199 6.27 -6.07 28.49
C ALA A 199 5.82 -5.65 27.09
N LEU A 200 6.66 -5.87 26.07
CA LEU A 200 6.31 -5.60 24.67
C LEU A 200 5.21 -6.54 24.17
N LYS A 201 5.25 -7.82 24.55
CA LYS A 201 4.23 -8.82 24.20
C LYS A 201 2.86 -8.50 24.79
N SER A 202 2.82 -8.02 26.04
CA SER A 202 1.57 -7.65 26.72
C SER A 202 0.98 -6.35 26.15
N GLY A 203 1.83 -5.48 25.59
CA GLY A 203 1.44 -4.21 24.99
C GLY A 203 0.89 -3.21 26.02
N SER A 204 0.77 -1.93 25.63
CA SER A 204 0.31 -0.89 26.55
C SER A 204 -1.11 -1.09 27.11
N GLN A 205 -1.99 -1.79 26.37
CA GLN A 205 -3.36 -2.07 26.81
C GLN A 205 -3.45 -3.28 27.76
N GLY A 206 -2.54 -4.26 27.63
CA GLY A 206 -2.49 -5.45 28.47
C GLY A 206 -1.63 -5.28 29.73
N GLY A 207 -1.37 -4.05 30.15
CA GLY A 207 -0.51 -3.76 31.30
C GLY A 207 0.99 -3.91 31.04
N GLY A 208 1.42 -3.94 29.77
CA GLY A 208 2.81 -3.85 29.34
C GLY A 208 3.19 -2.46 28.83
N VAL A 209 4.02 -2.40 27.78
CA VAL A 209 4.48 -1.15 27.14
C VAL A 209 4.34 -1.21 25.63
N ALA A 210 4.22 -0.04 24.99
CA ALA A 210 4.19 0.06 23.52
C ALA A 210 5.59 0.04 22.89
N ALA A 211 6.58 0.57 23.61
CA ALA A 211 7.95 0.70 23.16
C ALA A 211 8.91 0.66 24.36
N ILE A 212 10.16 0.31 24.11
CA ILE A 212 11.25 0.37 25.09
C ILE A 212 12.35 1.27 24.53
N PHE A 213 12.88 2.17 25.34
CA PHE A 213 14.06 2.97 24.99
C PHE A 213 15.24 2.47 25.80
N ASP A 214 16.33 2.19 25.12
CA ASP A 214 17.56 1.75 25.75
C ASP A 214 18.78 2.03 24.86
N GLU A 215 19.96 1.85 25.43
CA GLU A 215 21.23 1.92 24.71
C GLU A 215 21.33 0.79 23.67
N VAL A 216 21.82 1.11 22.47
CA VAL A 216 21.86 0.20 21.31
C VAL A 216 22.48 -1.17 21.62
N PRO A 217 23.61 -1.29 22.35
CA PRO A 217 24.20 -2.59 22.67
C PRO A 217 23.23 -3.55 23.40
N TYR A 218 22.45 -3.08 24.37
CA TYR A 218 21.46 -3.92 25.06
C TYR A 218 20.33 -4.35 24.12
N LEU A 219 19.91 -3.46 23.23
CA LEU A 219 18.88 -3.78 22.24
C LEU A 219 19.38 -4.78 21.19
N LYS A 220 20.66 -4.73 20.80
CA LYS A 220 21.27 -5.74 19.92
C LYS A 220 21.25 -7.12 20.56
N VAL A 221 21.62 -7.22 21.84
CA VAL A 221 21.55 -8.48 22.60
C VAL A 221 20.11 -9.00 22.67
N PHE A 222 19.14 -8.12 22.95
CA PHE A 222 17.72 -8.49 22.95
C PHE A 222 17.26 -9.06 21.61
N LEU A 223 17.65 -8.42 20.50
CA LEU A 223 17.28 -8.87 19.15
C LEU A 223 17.96 -10.19 18.79
N GLN A 224 19.18 -10.44 19.24
CA GLN A 224 19.82 -11.74 19.04
C GLN A 224 19.09 -12.85 19.81
N GLU A 225 18.62 -12.57 21.04
CA GLU A 225 17.95 -13.55 21.90
C GLU A 225 16.49 -13.83 21.47
N TYR A 226 15.76 -12.79 21.05
CA TYR A 226 14.31 -12.85 20.78
C TYR A 226 13.90 -12.55 19.34
N GLY A 227 14.81 -12.05 18.49
CA GLY A 227 14.50 -11.62 17.12
C GLY A 227 13.98 -12.74 16.22
N SER A 228 14.49 -13.97 16.38
CA SER A 228 14.00 -15.14 15.62
C SER A 228 12.60 -15.60 16.05
N LYS A 229 12.15 -15.25 17.27
CA LYS A 229 10.87 -15.71 17.84
C LYS A 229 9.74 -14.73 17.63
N SER A 230 10.04 -13.45 17.45
CA SER A 230 9.06 -12.37 17.36
C SER A 230 9.71 -11.21 16.64
N SER A 231 9.04 -10.70 15.61
CA SER A 231 9.57 -9.59 14.83
C SER A 231 9.59 -8.32 15.68
N TYR A 232 10.75 -7.94 16.18
CA TYR A 232 11.02 -6.66 16.81
C TYR A 232 11.97 -5.88 15.91
N ILE A 233 11.85 -4.56 15.90
CA ILE A 233 12.72 -3.68 15.12
C ILE A 233 13.26 -2.56 15.99
N LEU A 234 14.48 -2.13 15.68
CA LEU A 234 15.00 -0.85 16.17
C LEU A 234 14.40 0.26 15.33
N ALA A 235 14.02 1.33 16.00
CA ALA A 235 13.16 2.34 15.46
C ALA A 235 13.62 3.74 15.86
N GLY A 236 13.41 4.69 14.95
CA GLY A 236 13.76 6.09 15.17
C GLY A 236 15.25 6.37 14.95
N GLN A 237 15.58 7.66 15.04
CA GLN A 237 16.97 8.09 14.99
C GLN A 237 17.68 7.73 16.30
N THR A 238 18.96 7.38 16.23
CA THR A 238 19.80 7.23 17.42
C THR A 238 19.84 8.55 18.16
N PHE A 239 19.39 8.53 19.41
CA PHE A 239 19.38 9.70 20.27
C PHE A 239 20.65 9.73 21.13
N ARG A 240 21.43 10.80 20.96
CA ARG A 240 22.80 10.99 21.51
C ARG A 240 23.76 9.91 21.04
N ASP A 241 24.89 10.33 20.50
CA ASP A 241 25.98 9.43 20.14
C ASP A 241 27.00 9.37 21.27
N ASP A 242 26.51 9.03 22.47
CA ASP A 242 27.40 8.72 23.60
C ASP A 242 27.98 7.32 23.39
N GLY A 243 29.12 7.03 24.00
CA GLY A 243 29.74 5.71 23.95
C GLY A 243 29.99 5.13 25.34
N PHE A 244 30.28 3.84 25.39
CA PHE A 244 30.82 3.21 26.58
C PHE A 244 32.32 3.43 26.65
N GLY A 245 32.81 3.79 27.83
CA GLY A 245 34.24 4.00 28.09
C GLY A 245 34.63 3.44 29.44
N PHE A 246 35.93 3.17 29.63
CA PHE A 246 36.45 2.79 30.94
C PHE A 246 36.64 4.02 31.80
N ALA A 247 36.33 3.91 33.08
CA ALA A 247 36.44 5.02 34.02
C ALA A 247 37.68 4.84 34.91
N PHE A 248 38.49 5.89 34.97
CA PHE A 248 39.67 5.98 35.80
C PHE A 248 39.51 7.10 36.84
N PRO A 249 40.21 7.03 37.98
CA PRO A 249 40.35 8.16 38.88
C PRO A 249 40.83 9.41 38.15
N LEU A 250 40.38 10.58 38.60
CA LEU A 250 40.76 11.87 38.02
C LEU A 250 42.29 12.04 37.99
N ASN A 251 42.80 12.55 36.86
CA ASN A 251 44.21 12.76 36.56
C ASN A 251 45.04 11.47 36.46
N SER A 252 44.41 10.33 36.16
CA SER A 252 45.14 9.09 35.91
C SER A 252 45.91 9.15 34.59
N ASN A 253 47.21 8.85 34.63
CA ASN A 253 48.05 8.74 33.43
C ASN A 253 47.62 7.55 32.53
N LEU A 254 46.89 6.57 33.08
CA LEU A 254 46.48 5.36 32.35
C LEU A 254 45.39 5.64 31.30
N THR A 255 44.56 6.65 31.51
CA THR A 255 43.44 6.99 30.62
C THR A 255 43.92 7.20 29.18
N ALA A 256 45.04 7.89 28.99
CA ALA A 256 45.62 8.16 27.68
C ALA A 256 46.20 6.89 27.01
N TYR A 257 46.85 6.02 27.80
CA TYR A 257 47.38 4.75 27.28
C TYR A 257 46.26 3.80 26.85
N PHE A 258 45.21 3.66 27.67
CA PHE A 258 44.05 2.84 27.34
C PHE A 258 43.28 3.39 26.15
N SER A 259 43.10 4.71 26.05
CA SER A 259 42.46 5.32 24.88
C SER A 259 43.18 5.00 23.57
N ARG A 260 44.52 5.03 23.57
CA ARG A 260 45.32 4.63 22.40
C ARG A 260 45.21 3.13 22.10
N ALA A 261 45.12 2.29 23.14
CA ALA A 261 44.94 0.85 22.98
C ALA A 261 43.55 0.51 22.41
N ILE A 262 42.50 1.19 22.88
CA ILE A 262 41.14 1.06 22.35
C ILE A 262 41.10 1.42 20.87
N LEU A 263 41.74 2.53 20.46
CA LEU A 263 41.82 2.91 19.05
C LEU A 263 42.49 1.81 18.20
N LYS A 264 43.62 1.26 18.67
CA LYS A 264 44.29 0.15 17.96
C LYS A 264 43.40 -1.08 17.78
N VAL A 265 42.59 -1.40 18.79
CA VAL A 265 41.64 -2.53 18.71
C VAL A 265 40.49 -2.19 17.76
N THR A 266 39.93 -0.98 17.86
CA THR A 266 38.81 -0.50 17.05
C THR A 266 39.15 -0.40 15.56
N GLU A 267 40.40 -0.03 15.24
CA GLU A 267 40.91 0.04 13.86
C GLU A 267 41.30 -1.33 13.29
N SER A 268 41.33 -2.38 14.12
CA SER A 268 41.68 -3.74 13.72
C SER A 268 40.45 -4.62 13.49
N ASP A 269 40.62 -5.72 12.75
CA ASP A 269 39.56 -6.72 12.55
C ASP A 269 39.08 -7.38 13.85
N LEU A 270 39.88 -7.29 14.93
CA LEU A 270 39.56 -7.84 16.24
C LEU A 270 38.27 -7.24 16.81
N MET A 271 38.02 -5.94 16.63
CA MET A 271 36.78 -5.32 17.12
C MET A 271 35.57 -5.94 16.42
N LYS A 272 35.65 -6.11 15.11
CA LYS A 272 34.59 -6.74 14.32
C LYS A 272 34.35 -8.19 14.74
N GLU A 273 35.40 -8.96 15.00
CA GLU A 273 35.29 -10.32 15.53
C GLU A 273 34.60 -10.37 16.91
N ILE A 274 34.92 -9.42 17.80
CA ILE A 274 34.24 -9.28 19.10
C ILE A 274 32.76 -8.96 18.89
N GLU A 275 32.44 -7.98 18.06
CA GLU A 275 31.05 -7.58 17.80
C GLU A 275 30.24 -8.73 17.21
N GLU A 276 30.75 -9.41 16.19
CA GLU A 276 30.07 -10.56 15.58
C GLU A 276 29.90 -11.72 16.57
N LYS A 277 30.87 -11.93 17.47
CA LYS A 277 30.80 -12.99 18.48
C LYS A 277 29.74 -12.73 19.55
N TYR A 278 29.61 -11.49 20.02
CA TYR A 278 28.73 -11.15 21.15
C TYR A 278 27.37 -10.61 20.74
N PHE A 279 27.28 -9.88 19.63
CA PHE A 279 26.02 -9.35 19.13
C PHE A 279 25.46 -10.20 18.00
N GLY A 280 26.28 -10.94 17.24
CA GLY A 280 25.87 -11.66 16.03
C GLY A 280 26.16 -10.85 14.77
N LYS A 281 25.92 -11.43 13.59
CA LYS A 281 26.11 -10.72 12.32
C LYS A 281 25.03 -9.65 12.14
N ASN A 282 25.46 -8.45 11.72
CA ASN A 282 24.56 -7.31 11.48
C ASN A 282 23.43 -7.62 10.46
N ASP A 283 23.59 -8.64 9.60
CA ASP A 283 22.58 -9.06 8.63
C ASP A 283 21.35 -9.73 9.27
N ASP A 284 21.48 -10.35 10.45
CA ASP A 284 20.39 -11.06 11.14
C ASP A 284 19.63 -10.18 12.14
N ILE A 285 20.22 -9.04 12.53
CA ILE A 285 19.73 -8.15 13.56
C ILE A 285 19.33 -6.89 12.83
N GLY A 286 18.03 -6.69 12.60
CA GLY A 286 17.45 -5.57 11.83
C GLY A 286 17.69 -4.17 12.42
N GLY A 287 18.94 -3.83 12.76
CA GLY A 287 19.43 -2.53 13.14
C GLY A 287 20.37 -2.03 12.05
N GLU A 288 19.82 -1.24 11.14
CA GLU A 288 20.58 -0.49 10.14
C GLU A 288 21.62 0.42 10.83
N ASP A 289 22.87 0.32 10.38
CA ASP A 289 23.83 1.41 10.44
C ASP A 289 23.35 2.54 9.52
N PRO A 290 23.53 3.84 9.87
CA PRO A 290 23.03 4.96 9.06
C PRO A 290 23.66 5.08 7.65
N SER A 291 24.67 4.25 7.34
CA SER A 291 25.48 4.34 6.12
C SER A 291 25.52 3.04 5.30
N ALA A 292 24.82 1.99 5.71
CA ALA A 292 24.73 0.76 4.93
C ALA A 292 23.41 0.74 4.15
N GLU A 293 23.54 0.64 2.84
CA GLU A 293 22.46 0.59 1.87
C GLU A 293 21.35 -0.37 2.28
N ILE A 294 20.11 0.06 2.05
CA ILE A 294 18.87 -0.70 2.12
C ILE A 294 19.05 -1.98 1.30
N SER A 295 19.50 -3.06 1.91
CA SER A 295 19.71 -4.35 1.27
C SER A 295 19.55 -5.49 2.26
N SER A 296 18.45 -5.49 3.01
CA SER A 296 17.90 -6.72 3.56
C SER A 296 16.37 -6.74 3.42
N ALA A 297 15.94 -7.54 2.44
CA ALA A 297 14.56 -7.84 2.07
C ALA A 297 13.66 -6.63 1.77
N THR A 298 13.70 -6.14 0.53
CA THR A 298 12.53 -5.46 -0.05
C THR A 298 11.34 -6.43 0.06
N PRO A 299 10.31 -6.14 0.89
CA PRO A 299 9.15 -6.99 0.97
C PRO A 299 8.51 -6.98 -0.41
N SER A 300 8.54 -8.12 -1.08
CA SER A 300 7.88 -8.28 -2.37
C SER A 300 6.39 -8.01 -2.20
N LEU A 301 5.77 -7.39 -3.21
CA LEU A 301 4.34 -7.13 -3.20
C LEU A 301 3.60 -8.47 -3.08
N ASN A 302 2.84 -8.62 -1.99
CA ASN A 302 2.14 -9.87 -1.70
C ASN A 302 0.85 -9.95 -2.54
N PHE A 303 0.48 -11.16 -2.96
CA PHE A 303 -0.77 -11.43 -3.69
C PHE A 303 -2.00 -10.84 -3.00
N HIS A 304 -1.99 -10.83 -1.66
CA HIS A 304 -3.07 -10.28 -0.85
C HIS A 304 -3.37 -8.79 -1.14
N CYS A 305 -2.38 -7.98 -1.50
CA CYS A 305 -2.57 -6.56 -1.85
C CYS A 305 -3.45 -6.36 -3.08
N PHE A 306 -3.31 -7.25 -4.08
CA PHE A 306 -3.99 -7.16 -5.36
C PHE A 306 -5.19 -8.09 -5.48
N SER A 307 -5.49 -8.86 -4.43
CA SER A 307 -6.60 -9.82 -4.42
C SER A 307 -7.92 -9.17 -4.80
N GLY A 308 -8.22 -7.94 -4.35
CA GLY A 308 -9.44 -7.21 -4.73
C GLY A 308 -9.56 -6.95 -6.24
N LEU A 309 -8.45 -6.62 -6.91
CA LEU A 309 -8.43 -6.43 -8.37
C LEU A 309 -8.71 -7.76 -9.10
N PHE A 310 -8.14 -8.87 -8.64
CA PHE A 310 -8.41 -10.19 -9.22
C PHE A 310 -9.87 -10.62 -9.07
N PHE A 311 -10.53 -10.29 -7.96
CA PHE A 311 -11.96 -10.56 -7.81
C PHE A 311 -12.81 -9.71 -8.75
N ILE A 312 -12.51 -8.41 -8.90
CA ILE A 312 -13.25 -7.53 -9.83
C ILE A 312 -13.13 -8.07 -11.26
N THR A 313 -11.93 -8.42 -11.70
CA THR A 313 -11.72 -8.95 -13.05
C THR A 313 -12.41 -10.30 -13.22
N GLY A 314 -12.30 -11.22 -12.26
CA GLY A 314 -12.96 -12.52 -12.31
C GLY A 314 -14.50 -12.45 -12.34
N ILE A 315 -15.10 -11.59 -11.53
CA ILE A 315 -16.57 -11.40 -11.53
C ILE A 315 -17.01 -10.73 -12.83
N SER A 316 -16.27 -9.72 -13.31
CA SER A 316 -16.58 -9.04 -14.56
C SER A 316 -16.50 -9.97 -15.77
N THR A 317 -15.49 -10.85 -15.85
CA THR A 317 -15.36 -11.82 -16.95
C THR A 317 -16.45 -12.88 -16.89
N LEU A 318 -16.80 -13.37 -15.70
CA LEU A 318 -17.90 -14.32 -15.54
C LEU A 318 -19.24 -13.71 -15.97
N LEU A 319 -19.54 -12.48 -15.53
CA LEU A 319 -20.75 -11.76 -15.96
C LEU A 319 -20.77 -11.54 -17.48
N ALA A 320 -19.64 -11.15 -18.07
CA ALA A 320 -19.53 -10.98 -19.52
C ALA A 320 -19.78 -12.29 -20.29
N LEU A 321 -19.28 -13.42 -19.79
CA LEU A 321 -19.52 -14.74 -20.36
C LEU A 321 -21.00 -15.14 -20.29
N LEU A 322 -21.65 -14.93 -19.14
CA LEU A 322 -23.08 -15.22 -18.97
C LEU A 322 -23.95 -14.37 -19.90
N VAL A 323 -23.64 -13.09 -20.07
CA VAL A 323 -24.35 -12.21 -21.01
C VAL A 323 -24.08 -12.63 -22.46
N SER A 324 -22.85 -13.02 -22.79
CA SER A 324 -22.51 -13.52 -24.13
C SER A 324 -23.28 -14.79 -24.46
N GLU A 325 -23.30 -15.78 -23.56
CA GLU A 325 -24.03 -17.02 -23.77
C GLU A 325 -25.53 -16.78 -23.90
N THR A 326 -26.13 -15.95 -23.04
CA THR A 326 -27.57 -15.63 -23.13
C THR A 326 -27.92 -14.92 -24.45
N VAL A 327 -27.08 -14.01 -24.94
CA VAL A 327 -27.26 -13.37 -26.26
C VAL A 327 -27.08 -14.38 -27.40
N ILE A 328 -26.11 -15.29 -27.29
CA ILE A 328 -25.86 -16.36 -28.27
C ILE A 328 -27.04 -17.32 -28.34
N TRP A 329 -27.69 -17.66 -27.21
CA TRP A 329 -28.88 -18.51 -27.17
C TRP A 329 -30.16 -17.81 -27.61
N GLN A 330 -30.27 -16.48 -27.46
CA GLN A 330 -31.43 -15.72 -27.96
C GLN A 330 -31.51 -15.66 -29.50
N LYS A 331 -30.36 -15.63 -30.20
CA LYS A 331 -30.31 -15.60 -31.67
C LYS A 331 -30.94 -16.83 -32.35
N PRO A 332 -30.59 -18.09 -32.01
CA PRO A 332 -31.20 -19.27 -32.61
C PRO A 332 -32.67 -19.43 -32.20
N ILE A 333 -33.08 -19.01 -31.00
CA ILE A 333 -34.49 -19.03 -30.57
C ILE A 333 -35.33 -18.07 -31.43
N LEU A 334 -34.84 -16.87 -31.70
CA LEU A 334 -35.50 -15.90 -32.59
C LEU A 334 -35.54 -16.40 -34.04
N ILE A 335 -34.46 -17.03 -34.52
CA ILE A 335 -34.41 -17.64 -35.86
C ILE A 335 -35.39 -18.81 -35.95
N ALA A 336 -35.44 -19.71 -34.97
CA ALA A 336 -36.37 -20.83 -34.92
C ALA A 336 -37.84 -20.35 -34.88
N LYS A 337 -38.12 -19.27 -34.15
CA LYS A 337 -39.45 -18.64 -34.12
C LYS A 337 -39.84 -18.03 -35.47
N ALA A 338 -38.88 -17.39 -36.17
CA ALA A 338 -39.07 -16.85 -37.52
C ALA A 338 -39.28 -17.95 -38.57
N TYR A 339 -38.58 -19.09 -38.45
CA TYR A 339 -38.79 -20.26 -39.32
C TYR A 339 -40.15 -20.93 -39.05
N GLY A 340 -40.56 -21.06 -37.78
CA GLY A 340 -41.87 -21.61 -37.42
C GLY A 340 -43.05 -20.80 -37.97
N GLN A 341 -42.97 -19.46 -37.93
CA GLN A 341 -43.99 -18.59 -38.53
C GLN A 341 -44.08 -18.72 -40.06
N ARG A 342 -42.97 -19.01 -40.74
CA ARG A 342 -42.93 -19.12 -42.22
C ARG A 342 -43.55 -20.42 -42.73
N TYR A 343 -43.50 -21.50 -41.96
CA TYR A 343 -44.12 -22.79 -42.31
C TYR A 343 -45.59 -22.91 -41.90
N LEU A 344 -46.03 -22.18 -40.86
CA LEU A 344 -47.43 -22.20 -40.40
C LEU A 344 -48.40 -21.42 -41.31
N PHE A 345 -47.91 -20.55 -42.21
CA PHE A 345 -48.74 -19.68 -43.05
C PHE A 345 -48.83 -20.06 -44.54
N THR A 346 -48.24 -21.17 -44.99
CA THR A 346 -48.43 -21.70 -46.35
C THR A 346 -49.43 -22.85 -46.37
N ALA A 347 -50.71 -22.55 -46.64
CA ALA A 347 -51.74 -23.56 -46.92
C ALA A 347 -51.61 -24.10 -48.37
N PRO A 348 -51.94 -25.38 -48.65
CA PRO A 348 -51.83 -25.95 -49.99
C PRO A 348 -53.03 -25.57 -50.89
N PRO A 349 -52.89 -25.65 -52.23
CA PRO A 349 -53.98 -25.30 -53.14
C PRO A 349 -55.07 -26.38 -53.14
N SER A 350 -56.33 -25.96 -53.06
CA SER A 350 -57.51 -26.84 -53.06
C SER A 350 -57.72 -27.51 -54.43
N THR A 351 -57.75 -28.84 -54.44
CA THR A 351 -58.13 -29.69 -55.58
C THR A 351 -59.64 -29.58 -55.86
N LYS A 352 -60.03 -29.20 -57.08
CA LYS A 352 -61.43 -29.22 -57.54
C LYS A 352 -61.83 -30.64 -57.93
N THR A 353 -62.82 -31.22 -57.27
CA THR A 353 -63.44 -32.50 -57.63
C THR A 353 -64.56 -32.25 -58.66
N SER A 354 -64.45 -32.86 -59.83
CA SER A 354 -65.47 -32.86 -60.89
C SER A 354 -66.54 -33.92 -60.62
N VAL A 355 -67.81 -33.52 -60.68
CA VAL A 355 -69.01 -34.39 -60.61
C VAL A 355 -69.55 -34.59 -62.04
N PRO A 356 -69.99 -35.80 -62.45
CA PRO A 356 -70.51 -36.05 -63.80
C PRO A 356 -72.03 -35.73 -63.89
N PRO A 357 -72.56 -35.39 -65.08
CA PRO A 357 -73.98 -35.08 -65.23
C PRO A 357 -74.80 -36.32 -65.62
N THR A 358 -75.95 -36.49 -64.97
CA THR A 358 -77.05 -37.36 -65.42
C THR A 358 -78.14 -36.52 -66.09
N HIS A 359 -78.48 -36.94 -67.31
CA HIS A 359 -79.66 -36.58 -68.10
C HIS A 359 -80.97 -36.70 -67.28
N ASP A 360 -81.96 -35.83 -67.46
CA ASP A 360 -82.98 -35.99 -68.52
C ASP A 360 -84.09 -34.90 -68.49
N SER A 361 -84.63 -34.63 -69.69
CA SER A 361 -86.00 -34.17 -70.08
C SER A 361 -86.67 -32.99 -69.32
N THR A 362 -87.29 -31.97 -69.94
CA THR A 362 -88.26 -32.01 -71.05
C THR A 362 -88.64 -30.57 -71.51
N HIS A 363 -88.98 -30.42 -72.81
CA HIS A 363 -89.87 -29.43 -73.46
C HIS A 363 -89.75 -27.92 -73.12
N GLY A 364 -89.71 -26.97 -74.06
CA GLY A 364 -90.00 -26.95 -75.49
C GLY A 364 -90.46 -25.54 -75.91
N ILE A 365 -90.46 -25.30 -77.22
CA ILE A 365 -91.23 -24.29 -77.96
C ILE A 365 -90.57 -22.89 -78.14
N ASP A 366 -89.93 -22.76 -79.32
CA ASP A 366 -90.12 -21.79 -80.41
C ASP A 366 -90.53 -20.32 -80.12
N VAL A 367 -89.92 -19.37 -80.85
CA VAL A 367 -90.48 -18.77 -82.09
C VAL A 367 -89.62 -17.55 -82.52
N VAL A 368 -89.10 -17.66 -83.75
CA VAL A 368 -88.67 -16.66 -84.77
C VAL A 368 -87.44 -15.79 -84.52
#